data_AF-A0A1G7C1B0-F1
#
_entry.id   AF-A0A1G7C1B0-F1
#
_cell.length_a   1.000
_cell.length_b   1.000
_cell.length_c   1.000
_cell.angle_alpha   90.00
_cell.angle_beta   90.00
_cell.angle_gamma   90.00
#
_symmetry.space_group_name_H-M   'P 1'
#
loop_
_entity.id
_entity.type
_entity.pdbx_description
1 polymer ?
#
loop_
_entity_poly.entity_id
_entity_poly.type
_entity_poly.pdbx_seq_one_letter_code
_entity_poly.pdbx_strand_id
1 'polypeptide(L)'
;MRVIRMAFTPPPLTPGVTETTGVAVLDRPTPAVPAPAAAGGYGGWEDEANQKGYERDETDTFHQFVGRLVLDGDHRAAAAGRPARRTLAQMAPGTTRQPVLLLTRPLTFTPSAPAGPAAGGACGSCNGAGGKAVDTSGDGVSRQHWQTCTSCSGTGVAR
;
A
#
# COMPACT_ATOMS: atom_id res chain seq x y z
N MET A 1 0.79 -5.28 -35.69
CA MET A 1 0.55 -5.84 -34.34
C MET A 1 1.01 -7.29 -34.34
N ARG A 2 2.17 -7.59 -33.73
CA ARG A 2 2.71 -8.96 -33.63
C ARG A 2 2.38 -9.48 -32.23
N VAL A 3 1.59 -10.54 -32.15
CA VAL A 3 1.30 -11.26 -30.91
C VAL A 3 2.28 -12.43 -30.84
N ILE A 4 3.21 -12.39 -29.89
CA ILE A 4 4.15 -13.48 -29.62
C ILE A 4 3.40 -14.49 -28.72
N ARG A 5 2.98 -15.62 -29.29
CA ARG A 5 2.62 -16.81 -28.54
C ARG A 5 3.91 -17.54 -28.16
N MET A 6 4.27 -17.55 -26.89
CA MET A 6 5.26 -18.50 -26.40
C MET A 6 4.54 -19.75 -25.92
N ALA A 7 4.56 -20.79 -26.76
CA ALA A 7 4.31 -22.16 -26.34
C ALA A 7 5.56 -22.66 -25.62
N PHE A 8 5.39 -23.20 -24.40
CA PHE A 8 6.47 -23.87 -23.70
C PHE A 8 6.11 -25.35 -23.56
N THR A 9 6.81 -26.18 -24.32
CA THR A 9 6.75 -27.63 -24.31
C THR A 9 7.92 -28.16 -23.47
N PRO A 10 7.70 -28.91 -22.39
CA PRO A 10 8.76 -29.71 -21.77
C PRO A 10 8.80 -31.15 -22.35
N PRO A 11 10.00 -31.74 -22.56
CA PRO A 11 10.22 -33.09 -23.09
C PRO A 11 10.07 -34.21 -22.02
N PRO A 12 10.00 -35.50 -22.44
CA PRO A 12 9.51 -36.59 -21.60
C PRO A 12 10.61 -37.26 -20.77
N LEU A 13 10.27 -37.76 -19.58
CA LEU A 13 11.09 -38.72 -18.84
C LEU A 13 10.19 -39.76 -18.15
N THR A 14 10.12 -40.95 -18.73
CA THR A 14 9.83 -42.23 -18.04
C THR A 14 11.09 -42.71 -17.32
N PRO A 15 11.00 -43.47 -16.20
CA PRO A 15 11.10 -44.93 -16.33
C PRO A 15 10.35 -45.76 -15.26
N GLY A 16 10.06 -47.01 -15.63
CA GLY A 16 9.60 -48.09 -14.73
C GLY A 16 8.08 -48.21 -14.72
N VAL A 17 7.45 -49.37 -14.91
CA VAL A 17 7.84 -50.70 -14.42
C VAL A 17 7.23 -51.78 -15.31
N THR A 18 7.91 -52.91 -15.32
CA THR A 18 7.69 -54.20 -16.00
C THR A 18 6.27 -54.78 -15.97
N GLU A 19 5.93 -55.51 -17.05
CA GLU A 19 4.95 -56.61 -17.07
C GLU A 19 5.05 -57.49 -15.81
N THR A 20 3.92 -57.98 -15.28
CA THR A 20 3.44 -59.38 -15.43
C THR A 20 2.32 -59.64 -14.40
N THR A 21 1.29 -60.37 -14.83
CA THR A 21 0.35 -61.21 -14.04
C THR A 21 -0.79 -60.52 -13.28
N GLY A 22 -2.01 -60.88 -13.69
CA GLY A 22 -3.24 -60.34 -13.13
C GLY A 22 -3.79 -61.06 -11.90
N VAL A 23 -4.73 -60.39 -11.24
CA VAL A 23 -5.88 -60.98 -10.52
C VAL A 23 -6.99 -59.94 -10.63
N ALA A 24 -8.12 -60.30 -11.25
CA ALA A 24 -9.31 -59.45 -11.27
C ALA A 24 -9.95 -59.47 -9.87
N VAL A 25 -9.82 -58.37 -9.12
CA VAL A 25 -10.65 -58.11 -7.93
C VAL A 25 -11.81 -57.24 -8.39
N LEU A 26 -13.03 -57.79 -8.36
CA LEU A 26 -14.25 -57.00 -8.47
C LEU A 26 -14.29 -56.05 -7.27
N ASP A 27 -13.95 -54.78 -7.48
CA ASP A 27 -14.10 -53.76 -6.45
C ASP A 27 -15.45 -53.07 -6.57
N ARG A 28 -16.15 -53.05 -5.46
CA ARG A 28 -17.54 -52.62 -5.27
C ARG A 28 -17.59 -51.09 -5.32
N PRO A 29 -18.52 -50.45 -6.06
CA PRO A 29 -18.58 -48.99 -6.08
C PRO A 29 -18.86 -48.44 -4.68
N THR A 30 -17.92 -47.65 -4.17
CA THR A 30 -18.03 -46.87 -2.94
C THR A 30 -19.18 -45.87 -3.11
N PRO A 31 -20.13 -45.74 -2.17
CA PRO A 31 -21.11 -44.67 -2.23
C PRO A 31 -20.36 -43.32 -2.13
N ALA A 32 -20.62 -42.43 -3.08
CA ALA A 32 -20.07 -41.08 -3.08
C ALA A 32 -20.45 -40.37 -1.78
N VAL A 33 -19.44 -40.02 -1.00
CA VAL A 33 -19.59 -39.09 0.13
C VAL A 33 -20.02 -37.74 -0.47
N PRO A 34 -21.17 -37.16 -0.08
CA PRO A 34 -21.51 -35.81 -0.53
C PRO A 34 -20.42 -34.86 -0.07
N ALA A 35 -20.01 -33.95 -0.95
CA ALA A 35 -19.05 -32.90 -0.63
C ALA A 35 -19.48 -32.21 0.67
N PRO A 36 -18.54 -31.87 1.58
CA PRO A 36 -18.89 -31.06 2.73
C PRO A 36 -19.53 -29.77 2.20
N ALA A 37 -20.75 -29.47 2.68
CA ALA A 37 -21.41 -28.22 2.42
C ALA A 37 -20.38 -27.10 2.62
N ALA A 38 -20.22 -26.26 1.60
CA ALA A 38 -19.33 -25.10 1.65
C ALA A 38 -19.56 -24.41 2.99
N ALA A 39 -18.52 -24.43 3.84
CA ALA A 39 -18.53 -23.73 5.10
C ALA A 39 -18.96 -22.29 4.78
N GLY A 40 -20.11 -21.88 5.31
CA GLY A 40 -20.68 -20.56 5.09
C GLY A 40 -19.62 -19.52 5.39
N GLY A 41 -19.06 -18.96 4.32
CA GLY A 41 -17.90 -18.08 4.38
C GLY A 41 -18.29 -16.79 5.05
N TYR A 42 -17.60 -16.44 6.13
CA TYR A 42 -17.66 -15.11 6.75
C TYR A 42 -17.21 -13.98 5.80
N GLY A 43 -16.77 -14.29 4.57
CA GLY A 43 -16.33 -13.29 3.58
C GLY A 43 -17.44 -12.55 2.84
N GLY A 44 -18.65 -13.10 2.75
CA GLY A 44 -19.74 -12.44 2.01
C GLY A 44 -20.06 -11.05 2.56
N TRP A 45 -20.25 -10.96 3.88
CA TRP A 45 -20.67 -9.71 4.53
C TRP A 45 -19.67 -8.56 4.34
N GLU A 46 -18.37 -8.86 4.29
CA GLU A 46 -17.31 -7.86 4.06
C GLU A 46 -17.19 -7.50 2.58
N ASP A 47 -17.31 -8.49 1.68
CA ASP A 47 -17.26 -8.28 0.23
C ASP A 47 -18.48 -7.49 -0.28
N GLU A 48 -19.67 -7.75 0.25
CA GLU A 48 -20.90 -7.01 -0.04
C GLU A 48 -20.82 -5.56 0.49
N ALA A 49 -20.24 -5.34 1.67
CA ALA A 49 -20.02 -4.00 2.22
C ALA A 49 -19.00 -3.21 1.38
N ASN A 50 -17.91 -3.85 0.95
CA ASN A 50 -16.90 -3.24 0.09
C ASN A 50 -17.44 -2.92 -1.31
N GLN A 51 -18.34 -3.74 -1.85
CA GLN A 51 -19.00 -3.47 -3.14
C GLN A 51 -19.99 -2.30 -3.08
N LYS A 52 -20.63 -2.05 -1.93
CA LYS A 52 -21.52 -0.90 -1.72
C LYS A 52 -20.76 0.44 -1.76
N GLY A 53 -19.45 0.41 -1.47
CA GLY A 53 -18.59 1.59 -1.42
C GLY A 53 -18.89 2.48 -0.20
N TYR A 54 -18.12 3.57 -0.04
CA TYR A 54 -18.41 4.56 0.99
C TYR A 54 -19.82 5.12 0.79
N GLU A 55 -20.65 5.12 1.84
CA GLU A 55 -21.99 5.74 1.82
C GLU A 55 -21.86 7.25 1.59
N ARG A 56 -21.86 7.64 0.30
CA ARG A 56 -21.60 8.99 -0.17
C ARG A 56 -22.81 9.91 -0.01
N ASP A 57 -24.00 9.36 -0.06
CA ASP A 57 -25.27 10.09 -0.03
C ASP A 57 -25.47 10.84 1.29
N GLU A 58 -25.18 10.22 2.43
CA GLU A 58 -25.26 10.88 3.73
C GLU A 58 -24.20 12.00 3.87
N THR A 59 -22.98 11.72 3.42
CA THR A 59 -21.85 12.67 3.47
C THR A 59 -22.11 13.88 2.57
N ASP A 60 -22.60 13.65 1.35
CA ASP A 60 -22.93 14.72 0.39
C ASP A 60 -24.10 15.57 0.91
N THR A 61 -25.12 14.93 1.49
CA THR A 61 -26.25 15.63 2.12
C THR A 61 -25.79 16.50 3.28
N PHE A 62 -24.90 15.99 4.13
CA PHE A 62 -24.30 16.75 5.22
C PHE A 62 -23.49 17.96 4.70
N HIS A 63 -22.64 17.78 3.69
CA HIS A 63 -21.88 18.87 3.11
C HIS A 63 -22.77 19.94 2.46
N GLN A 64 -23.84 19.55 1.78
CA GLN A 64 -24.83 20.49 1.24
C GLN A 64 -25.54 21.27 2.34
N PHE A 65 -25.87 20.62 3.47
CA PHE A 65 -26.47 21.29 4.62
C PHE A 65 -25.50 22.31 5.25
N VAL A 66 -24.26 21.92 5.52
CA VAL A 66 -23.22 22.82 6.04
C VAL A 66 -22.98 23.99 5.08
N GLY A 67 -22.92 23.72 3.77
CA GLY A 67 -22.76 24.75 2.75
C GLY A 67 -23.86 25.82 2.80
N ARG A 68 -25.12 25.41 2.97
CA ARG A 68 -26.25 26.34 3.12
C ARG A 68 -26.14 27.20 4.38
N LEU A 69 -25.77 26.61 5.52
CA LEU A 69 -25.59 27.35 6.78
C LEU A 69 -24.47 28.40 6.68
N VAL A 70 -23.36 28.05 6.03
CA VAL A 70 -22.24 28.98 5.82
C VAL A 70 -22.67 30.15 4.93
N LEU A 71 -23.34 29.89 3.81
CA LEU A 71 -23.81 30.94 2.90
C LEU A 71 -24.82 31.89 3.57
N ASP A 72 -25.76 31.34 4.33
CA ASP A 72 -26.74 32.14 5.09
C ASP A 72 -26.06 32.97 6.19
N GLY A 73 -25.11 32.38 6.91
CA GLY A 73 -24.28 33.09 7.89
C GLY A 73 -23.49 34.24 7.27
N ASP A 74 -22.84 34.01 6.13
CA ASP A 74 -22.11 35.03 5.38
C ASP A 74 -23.02 36.17 4.94
N HIS A 75 -24.23 35.86 4.44
CA HIS A 75 -25.19 36.86 4.01
C HIS A 75 -25.65 37.75 5.18
N ARG A 76 -25.98 37.16 6.33
CA ARG A 76 -26.33 37.93 7.54
C ARG A 76 -25.17 38.77 8.04
N ALA A 77 -23.95 38.22 8.05
CA ALA A 77 -22.76 38.95 8.46
C ALA A 77 -22.49 40.15 7.55
N ALA A 78 -22.66 39.99 6.23
CA ALA A 78 -22.54 41.07 5.26
C ALA A 78 -23.63 42.14 5.45
N ALA A 79 -24.90 41.76 5.64
CA ALA A 79 -25.99 42.68 5.90
C ALA A 79 -25.79 43.49 7.20
N ALA A 80 -25.13 42.91 8.20
CA ALA A 80 -24.76 43.59 9.44
C ALA A 80 -23.47 44.43 9.34
N GLY A 81 -22.84 44.51 8.15
CA GLY A 81 -21.56 45.21 7.97
C GLY A 81 -20.36 44.53 8.65
N ARG A 82 -20.48 43.24 8.99
CA ARG A 82 -19.45 42.44 9.68
C ARG A 82 -19.01 41.21 8.87
N PRO A 83 -18.71 41.33 7.55
CA PRO A 83 -18.34 40.17 6.74
C PRO A 83 -17.02 39.55 7.21
N ALA A 84 -16.90 38.22 7.09
CA ALA A 84 -15.65 37.52 7.34
C ALA A 84 -14.59 37.94 6.31
N ARG A 85 -13.38 38.27 6.80
CA ARG A 85 -12.25 38.64 5.96
C ARG A 85 -11.60 37.37 5.40
N ARG A 86 -11.56 37.21 4.08
CA ARG A 86 -11.06 35.99 3.41
C ARG A 86 -9.84 36.23 2.54
N THR A 87 -9.70 37.43 1.99
CA THR A 87 -8.52 37.76 1.18
C THR A 87 -7.41 38.30 2.06
N LEU A 88 -6.16 38.11 1.63
CA LEU A 88 -5.00 38.70 2.31
C LEU A 88 -5.17 40.22 2.45
N ALA A 89 -5.66 40.90 1.42
CA ALA A 89 -5.92 42.34 1.44
C ALA A 89 -6.94 42.75 2.51
N GLN A 90 -7.94 41.91 2.79
CA GLN A 90 -8.90 42.15 3.86
C GLN A 90 -8.29 41.89 5.23
N MET A 91 -7.58 40.77 5.40
CA MET A 91 -6.99 40.37 6.69
C MET A 91 -5.83 41.27 7.12
N ALA A 92 -5.01 41.72 6.17
CA ALA A 92 -3.85 42.56 6.39
C ALA A 92 -3.80 43.73 5.39
N PRO A 93 -4.67 44.76 5.57
CA PRO A 93 -4.67 45.93 4.71
C PRO A 93 -3.29 46.60 4.69
N GLY A 94 -2.83 47.01 3.51
CA GLY A 94 -1.53 47.67 3.33
C GLY A 94 -0.33 46.72 3.22
N THR A 95 -0.54 45.40 3.24
CA THR A 95 0.57 44.45 3.01
C THR A 95 0.91 44.38 1.51
N THR A 96 2.13 44.76 1.14
CA THR A 96 2.66 44.57 -0.21
C THR A 96 3.10 43.11 -0.38
N ARG A 97 2.59 42.44 -1.44
CA ARG A 97 3.01 41.06 -1.74
C ARG A 97 4.47 41.10 -2.20
N GLN A 98 5.33 40.36 -1.51
CA GLN A 98 6.71 40.18 -1.97
C GLN A 98 6.67 39.43 -3.32
N PRO A 99 7.43 39.88 -4.34
CA PRO A 99 7.50 39.16 -5.60
C PRO A 99 8.09 37.77 -5.35
N VAL A 100 7.55 36.76 -6.02
CA VAL A 100 8.14 35.42 -5.99
C VAL A 100 9.47 35.50 -6.72
N LEU A 101 10.56 35.41 -5.97
CA LEU A 101 11.90 35.36 -6.54
C LEU A 101 12.07 34.02 -7.25
N LEU A 102 12.12 34.06 -8.58
CA LEU A 102 12.44 32.89 -9.39
C LEU A 102 13.94 32.65 -9.32
N LEU A 103 14.33 31.49 -8.83
CA LEU A 103 15.73 31.06 -8.84
C LEU A 103 16.10 30.68 -10.29
N THR A 104 16.67 31.63 -11.03
CA THR A 104 17.00 31.48 -12.46
C THR A 104 18.33 30.76 -12.71
N ARG A 105 19.10 30.47 -11.66
CA ARG A 105 20.41 29.82 -11.75
C ARG A 105 20.56 28.78 -10.65
N PRO A 106 21.15 27.61 -10.96
CA PRO A 106 21.44 26.59 -9.96
C PRO A 106 22.41 27.16 -8.91
N LEU A 107 22.06 26.99 -7.64
CA LEU A 107 22.95 27.30 -6.53
C LEU A 107 23.81 26.06 -6.27
N THR A 108 25.12 26.21 -6.44
CA THR A 108 26.08 25.20 -5.98
C THR A 108 26.30 25.42 -4.49
N PHE A 109 25.76 24.51 -3.67
CA PHE A 109 26.09 24.48 -2.25
C PHE A 109 27.41 23.76 -2.07
N THR A 110 28.45 24.50 -1.69
CA THR A 110 29.73 23.91 -1.30
C THR A 110 29.61 23.47 0.16
N PRO A 111 29.64 22.16 0.48
CA PRO A 111 29.62 21.72 1.86
C PRO A 111 30.87 22.24 2.58
N SER A 112 30.68 22.88 3.73
CA SER A 112 31.74 23.48 4.54
C SER A 112 32.53 22.48 5.40
N ALA A 113 32.29 21.17 5.21
CA ALA A 113 32.96 20.10 5.93
C ALA A 113 33.61 19.13 4.92
N PRO A 114 34.76 18.52 5.25
CA PRO A 114 35.29 17.43 4.44
C PRO A 114 34.22 16.35 4.32
N ALA A 115 34.13 15.71 3.15
CA ALA A 115 33.25 14.57 2.93
C ALA A 115 33.65 13.42 3.87
N GLY A 116 33.12 13.44 5.09
CA GLY A 116 32.92 12.23 5.86
C GLY A 116 31.97 11.31 5.10
N PRO A 117 31.80 10.04 5.54
CA PRO A 117 30.76 9.19 4.98
C PRO A 117 29.47 10.01 4.96
N ALA A 118 28.86 10.14 3.78
CA ALA A 118 27.71 11.00 3.56
C ALA A 118 26.76 10.86 4.76
N ALA A 119 26.39 11.96 5.41
CA ALA A 119 25.30 11.90 6.39
C ALA A 119 24.08 11.35 5.64
N GLY A 120 23.71 10.09 5.90
CA GLY A 120 22.80 9.34 5.03
C GLY A 120 23.37 8.09 4.33
N GLY A 121 24.64 7.75 4.51
CA GLY A 121 25.26 6.57 3.91
C GLY A 121 24.64 5.27 4.43
N ALA A 122 24.63 4.23 3.60
CA ALA A 122 24.13 2.92 3.98
C ALA A 122 24.84 2.42 5.25
N CYS A 123 24.07 1.92 6.21
CA CYS A 123 24.60 1.35 7.44
C CYS A 123 25.48 0.15 7.08
N GLY A 124 26.79 0.23 7.36
CA GLY A 124 27.74 -0.82 6.99
C GLY A 124 27.48 -2.19 7.60
N SER A 125 26.76 -2.28 8.73
CA SER A 125 26.45 -3.57 9.37
C SER A 125 25.27 -4.31 8.74
N CYS A 126 24.41 -3.60 7.99
CA CYS A 126 23.29 -4.21 7.25
C CYS A 126 23.24 -3.81 5.77
N ASN A 127 24.30 -3.17 5.25
CA ASN A 127 24.42 -2.67 3.88
C ASN A 127 23.21 -1.87 3.38
N GLY A 128 22.56 -1.10 4.25
CA GLY A 128 21.39 -0.30 3.85
C GLY A 128 20.03 -0.95 4.12
N ALA A 129 19.98 -2.25 4.44
CA ALA A 129 18.72 -2.99 4.52
C ALA A 129 17.91 -2.72 5.80
N GLY A 130 18.51 -2.12 6.83
CA GLY A 130 17.86 -1.90 8.13
C GLY A 130 17.68 -3.16 8.98
N GLY A 131 18.03 -4.34 8.47
CA GLY A 131 17.87 -5.61 9.18
C GLY A 131 18.10 -6.80 8.24
N LYS A 132 17.71 -8.00 8.70
CA LYS A 132 17.73 -9.22 7.91
C LYS A 132 16.53 -10.10 8.25
N ALA A 133 16.02 -10.82 7.26
CA ALA A 133 15.07 -11.91 7.53
C ALA A 133 15.83 -13.10 8.14
N VAL A 134 15.27 -13.66 9.21
CA VAL A 134 15.79 -14.88 9.84
C VAL A 134 14.75 -15.97 9.71
N ASP A 135 15.20 -17.08 9.13
CA ASP A 135 14.42 -18.29 9.00
C ASP A 135 14.57 -19.13 10.27
N THR A 136 13.45 -19.42 10.93
CA THR A 136 13.34 -20.30 12.09
C THR A 136 12.44 -21.50 11.79
N SER A 137 12.34 -21.87 10.52
CA SER A 137 11.55 -23.01 10.07
C SER A 137 12.09 -24.32 10.66
N GLY A 138 11.17 -25.17 11.12
CA GLY A 138 11.44 -26.47 11.71
C GLY A 138 10.16 -27.32 11.70
N ASP A 139 10.32 -28.64 11.75
CA ASP A 139 9.20 -29.60 11.80
C ASP A 139 8.13 -29.41 10.69
N GLY A 140 8.58 -29.05 9.48
CA GLY A 140 7.71 -28.86 8.32
C GLY A 140 6.90 -27.56 8.31
N VAL A 141 7.10 -26.67 9.29
CA VAL A 141 6.44 -25.36 9.34
C VAL A 141 7.44 -24.26 8.97
N SER A 142 7.13 -23.50 7.92
CA SER A 142 7.96 -22.36 7.55
C SER A 142 7.65 -21.13 8.41
N ARG A 143 8.67 -20.55 9.04
CA ARG A 143 8.57 -19.32 9.84
C ARG A 143 9.74 -18.40 9.54
N GLN A 144 9.47 -17.30 8.86
CA GLN A 144 10.43 -16.21 8.70
C GLN A 144 10.02 -15.05 9.59
N HIS A 145 10.99 -14.46 10.27
CA HIS A 145 10.77 -13.23 11.03
C HIS A 145 11.86 -12.20 10.72
N TRP A 146 11.49 -10.93 10.73
CA TRP A 146 12.42 -9.83 10.51
C TRP A 146 13.22 -9.53 11.78
N GLN A 147 14.54 -9.45 11.65
CA GLN A 147 15.42 -8.98 12.71
C GLN A 147 16.02 -7.63 12.34
N THR A 148 15.62 -6.61 13.09
CA THR A 148 16.07 -5.24 12.90
C THR A 148 17.56 -5.09 13.23
N CYS A 149 18.31 -4.38 12.38
CA CYS A 149 19.70 -4.05 12.62
C CYS A 149 19.81 -3.04 13.76
N THR A 150 20.47 -3.41 14.86
CA THR A 150 20.62 -2.57 16.04
C THR A 150 21.50 -1.34 15.79
N SER A 151 22.55 -1.47 14.97
CA SER A 151 23.51 -0.38 14.68
C SER A 151 22.88 0.85 14.02
N CYS A 152 21.86 0.65 13.17
CA CYS A 152 21.07 1.75 12.59
C CYS A 152 19.65 1.85 13.19
N SER A 153 19.29 0.96 14.11
CA SER A 153 17.93 0.77 14.63
C SER A 153 16.86 0.71 13.54
N GLY A 154 17.14 -0.06 12.48
CA GLY A 154 16.14 -0.28 11.43
C GLY A 154 16.13 0.72 10.28
N THR A 155 16.85 1.84 10.40
CA THR A 155 16.78 2.90 9.37
C THR A 155 17.55 2.53 8.10
N GLY A 156 18.46 1.56 8.17
CA GLY A 156 19.37 1.24 7.07
C GLY A 156 20.45 2.30 6.85
N VAL A 157 20.51 3.35 7.67
CA VAL A 157 21.43 4.48 7.50
C VAL A 157 22.44 4.52 8.64
N ALA A 158 23.71 4.78 8.33
CA ALA A 158 24.75 4.98 9.33
C ALA A 158 24.40 6.20 10.21
N ARG A 159 24.51 6.01 11.53
CA ARG A 159 24.26 7.05 12.54
C ARG A 159 25.53 7.80 12.89
#